data_AF-A0A1E1K629-F1
#
_entry.id   AF-A0A1E1K629-F1
#
_cell.length_a   1.000
_cell.length_b   1.000
_cell.length_c   1.000
_cell.angle_alpha   90.00
_cell.angle_beta   90.00
_cell.angle_gamma   90.00
#
_symmetry.space_group_name_H-M   'P 1'
#
loop_
_entity.id
_entity.type
_entity.pdbx_description
1 polymer ?
#
loop_
_entity_poly.entity_id
_entity_poly.type
_entity_poly.pdbx_seq_one_letter_code
_entity_poly.pdbx_strand_id
1 'polypeptide(L)'
;MKLLTTLLVLGASLHNVNADEYIPPGKTIMYFLRWNTNAQFQKFDAVMTAPPIKNSGDVYLWPGLQDIDQTGVFQEVLQGIYGGTGKWWMQTMWCCSNSQRGDGIDVLPGNKIAISNTLSGDRVNWLTNVTVGSISNNESFALGYKAMNQAILCIEVQQGAAWDFGPLTWENVVMVVNATDHAFCLIEPENWNDLTIYSMTKPKAVTKDGLTTCTIDKIVMERPA
;
A
#
# COMPACT_ATOMS: atom_id res chain seq x y z
N MET A 1 -13.17 49.31 46.45
CA MET A 1 -13.03 49.19 44.97
C MET A 1 -12.77 47.71 44.66
N LYS A 2 -13.69 47.07 43.90
CA LYS A 2 -13.66 45.68 43.34
C LYS A 2 -13.69 44.53 44.38
N LEU A 3 -14.78 43.74 44.44
CA LEU A 3 -15.04 42.48 43.68
C LEU A 3 -14.02 41.39 44.06
N LEU A 4 -14.31 40.12 44.37
CA LEU A 4 -15.34 39.17 43.92
C LEU A 4 -15.19 37.90 44.81
N THR A 5 -16.23 37.32 45.41
CA THR A 5 -16.89 36.04 45.03
C THR A 5 -15.93 35.07 44.29
N THR A 6 -15.74 33.82 44.75
CA THR A 6 -16.47 32.65 44.20
C THR A 6 -16.17 31.37 44.99
N LEU A 7 -17.25 30.67 45.34
CA LEU A 7 -17.33 29.28 45.78
C LEU A 7 -17.26 28.36 44.54
N LEU A 8 -16.49 27.28 44.55
CA LEU A 8 -16.75 26.17 43.62
C LEU A 8 -16.52 24.82 44.31
N VAL A 9 -17.63 24.19 44.67
CA VAL A 9 -17.80 22.73 44.63
C VAL A 9 -18.37 22.44 43.24
N LEU A 10 -17.81 21.48 42.51
CA LEU A 10 -18.37 20.71 41.39
C LEU A 10 -17.16 20.07 40.67
N GLY A 11 -17.14 18.83 40.21
CA GLY A 11 -18.16 17.81 40.05
C GLY A 11 -17.51 16.72 39.20
N ALA A 12 -17.86 15.45 39.43
CA ALA A 12 -17.46 14.38 38.52
C ALA A 12 -18.09 14.63 37.13
N SER A 13 -17.34 14.40 36.05
CA SER A 13 -17.87 14.28 34.70
C SER A 13 -17.11 13.20 33.93
N LEU A 14 -17.80 12.08 33.70
CA LEU A 14 -17.57 11.16 32.60
C LEU A 14 -18.05 11.81 31.30
N HIS A 15 -17.17 12.00 30.31
CA HIS A 15 -17.43 12.29 28.88
C HIS A 15 -16.09 12.05 28.16
N ASN A 16 -15.92 11.63 26.91
CA ASN A 16 -16.68 10.91 25.89
C ASN A 16 -15.65 10.70 24.74
N VAL A 17 -15.81 9.62 23.96
CA VAL A 17 -15.18 9.36 22.64
C VAL A 17 -15.00 10.59 21.74
N ASN A 18 -13.90 10.64 20.97
CA ASN A 18 -13.77 11.18 19.59
C ASN A 18 -12.42 10.65 19.01
N ALA A 19 -12.41 9.83 17.96
CA ALA A 19 -12.55 10.17 16.54
C ALA A 19 -11.37 11.00 16.01
N ASP A 20 -10.61 10.39 15.09
CA ASP A 20 -9.74 10.99 14.07
C ASP A 20 -9.15 12.36 14.40
N GLU A 21 -7.91 12.38 14.86
CA GLU A 21 -7.13 13.62 14.87
C GLU A 21 -6.76 13.98 13.43
N TYR A 22 -7.56 14.90 12.88
CA TYR A 22 -7.30 15.69 11.68
C TYR A 22 -5.82 16.10 11.58
N ILE A 23 -5.11 15.53 10.61
CA ILE A 23 -3.74 15.95 10.27
C ILE A 23 -3.84 17.12 9.27
N PRO A 24 -3.35 18.33 9.59
CA PRO A 24 -3.40 19.47 8.70
C PRO A 24 -2.50 19.24 7.46
N PRO A 25 -2.78 19.87 6.30
CA PRO A 25 -2.09 19.58 5.06
C PRO A 25 -0.63 20.07 5.09
N GLY A 26 0.30 19.12 5.19
CA GLY A 26 1.71 19.26 4.80
C GLY A 26 1.99 18.28 3.67
N LYS A 27 2.13 18.80 2.43
CA LYS A 27 2.31 18.08 1.15
C LYS A 27 2.51 16.56 1.25
N THR A 28 1.50 15.80 0.84
CA THR A 28 1.69 14.40 0.41
C THR A 28 2.31 14.39 -0.98
N ILE A 29 3.39 13.64 -1.16
CA ILE A 29 3.97 13.35 -2.47
C ILE A 29 3.91 11.84 -2.67
N MET A 30 3.33 11.44 -3.81
CA MET A 30 3.24 10.03 -4.19
C MET A 30 4.13 9.81 -5.41
N TYR A 31 5.12 8.94 -5.25
CA TYR A 31 5.91 8.38 -6.33
C TYR A 31 5.32 7.00 -6.61
N PHE A 32 4.60 6.82 -7.73
CA PHE A 32 4.04 5.51 -8.02
C PHE A 32 4.15 5.11 -9.48
N LEU A 33 4.23 3.80 -9.66
CA LEU A 33 4.10 3.11 -10.93
C LEU A 33 2.75 2.39 -10.96
N ARG A 34 2.00 2.52 -12.05
CA ARG A 34 0.67 1.95 -12.18
C ARG A 34 0.47 1.16 -13.47
N TRP A 35 -0.12 -0.02 -13.35
CA TRP A 35 -0.65 -0.81 -14.44
C TRP A 35 -2.16 -0.72 -14.45
N ASN A 36 -2.72 -0.30 -15.58
CA ASN A 36 -4.17 -0.21 -15.78
C ASN A 36 -4.60 -1.27 -16.80
N THR A 37 -5.75 -1.89 -16.56
CA THR A 37 -6.38 -2.81 -17.50
C THR A 37 -7.88 -2.57 -17.58
N ASN A 38 -8.49 -2.97 -18.70
CA ASN A 38 -9.95 -2.93 -18.88
C ASN A 38 -10.66 -4.13 -18.21
N ALA A 39 -9.91 -5.08 -17.66
CA ALA A 39 -10.42 -6.29 -17.03
C ALA A 39 -10.01 -6.38 -15.56
N GLN A 40 -10.72 -7.19 -14.78
CA GLN A 40 -10.45 -7.34 -13.35
C GLN A 40 -9.20 -8.20 -13.11
N PHE A 41 -8.31 -7.72 -12.24
CA PHE A 41 -7.26 -8.55 -11.64
C PHE A 41 -7.88 -9.71 -10.85
N GLN A 42 -7.26 -10.88 -10.96
CA GLN A 42 -7.56 -12.08 -10.19
C GLN A 42 -6.50 -12.33 -9.12
N LYS A 43 -5.27 -11.83 -9.36
CA LYS A 43 -4.12 -12.02 -8.47
C LYS A 43 -3.12 -10.89 -8.65
N PHE A 44 -2.49 -10.49 -7.55
CA PHE A 44 -1.35 -9.57 -7.55
C PHE A 44 -0.36 -9.99 -6.47
N ASP A 45 0.83 -10.41 -6.89
CA ASP A 45 1.92 -10.78 -6.00
C ASP A 45 3.11 -9.86 -6.22
N ALA A 46 3.89 -9.64 -5.16
CA ALA A 46 5.18 -8.98 -5.23
C ALA A 46 6.05 -9.38 -4.02
N VAL A 47 7.36 -9.24 -4.17
CA VAL A 47 8.30 -9.30 -3.06
C VAL A 47 8.94 -7.93 -2.88
N MET A 48 8.64 -7.26 -1.77
CA MET A 48 9.27 -5.99 -1.39
C MET A 48 10.52 -6.25 -0.55
N THR A 49 11.59 -5.51 -0.78
CA THR A 49 12.70 -5.44 0.17
C THR A 49 12.53 -4.22 1.05
N ALA A 50 12.38 -4.42 2.37
CA ALA A 50 12.28 -3.31 3.32
C ALA A 50 13.56 -2.46 3.25
N PRO A 51 13.48 -1.17 2.89
CA PRO A 51 14.69 -0.36 2.77
C PRO A 51 15.25 0.02 4.14
N PRO A 52 16.48 0.55 4.22
CA PRO A 52 16.99 1.19 5.43
C PRO A 52 16.03 2.27 5.93
N ILE A 53 15.87 2.38 7.25
CA ILE A 53 15.12 3.49 7.84
C ILE A 53 16.07 4.65 8.03
N LYS A 54 15.74 5.81 7.44
CA LYS A 54 16.38 7.07 7.76
C LYS A 54 15.41 7.95 8.56
N ASN A 55 15.94 8.69 9.52
CA ASN A 55 15.15 9.56 10.37
C ASN A 55 14.55 10.69 9.52
N SER A 56 13.25 10.65 9.21
CA SER A 56 12.29 11.75 9.42
C SER A 56 11.00 11.58 8.60
N GLY A 57 9.87 11.64 9.32
CA GLY A 57 8.53 11.83 8.76
C GLY A 57 7.78 10.54 8.38
N ASP A 58 6.54 10.74 7.93
CA ASP A 58 5.60 9.65 7.63
C ASP A 58 5.84 9.14 6.20
N VAL A 59 6.47 7.97 6.12
CA VAL A 59 6.76 7.26 4.88
C VAL A 59 5.93 5.98 4.83
N TYR A 60 5.22 5.77 3.74
CA TYR A 60 4.42 4.58 3.48
C TYR A 60 4.86 3.96 2.16
N LEU A 61 5.23 2.69 2.19
CA LEU A 61 5.66 1.93 1.01
C LEU A 61 4.66 0.80 0.81
N TRP A 62 4.03 0.72 -0.34
CA TRP A 62 2.94 -0.24 -0.53
C TRP A 62 2.77 -0.66 -1.99
N PRO A 63 2.54 -1.95 -2.26
CA PRO A 63 1.76 -2.35 -3.41
C PRO A 63 0.26 -2.16 -3.11
N GLY A 64 -0.55 -2.05 -4.16
CA GLY A 64 -1.99 -2.03 -3.97
C GLY A 64 -2.79 -2.31 -5.23
N LEU A 65 -4.04 -2.68 -5.02
CA LEU A 65 -5.08 -2.82 -6.03
C LEU A 65 -6.14 -1.74 -5.84
N GLN A 66 -6.45 -1.01 -6.91
CA GLN A 66 -7.49 0.02 -6.90
C GLN A 66 -8.64 -0.39 -7.84
N ASP A 67 -9.86 -0.11 -7.40
CA ASP A 67 -11.06 -0.40 -8.18
C ASP A 67 -11.29 0.64 -9.28
N ILE A 68 -12.04 0.24 -10.30
CA ILE A 68 -12.37 1.08 -11.46
C ILE A 68 -13.04 2.40 -11.06
N ASP A 69 -13.83 2.37 -9.99
CA ASP A 69 -14.54 3.53 -9.45
C ASP A 69 -13.65 4.41 -8.54
N GLN A 70 -12.39 4.01 -8.32
CA GLN A 70 -11.38 4.71 -7.51
C GLN A 70 -11.88 5.06 -6.10
N THR A 71 -12.64 4.14 -5.50
CA THR A 71 -13.27 4.35 -4.19
C THR A 71 -12.35 4.02 -3.02
N GLY A 72 -11.26 3.32 -3.30
CA GLY A 72 -10.22 3.02 -2.32
C GLY A 72 -9.12 2.16 -2.92
N VAL A 73 -8.16 1.81 -2.08
CA VAL A 73 -7.01 0.97 -2.44
C VAL A 73 -6.92 -0.16 -1.43
N PHE A 74 -6.85 -1.39 -1.93
CA PHE A 74 -6.49 -2.57 -1.16
C PHE A 74 -4.97 -2.71 -1.18
N GLN A 75 -4.32 -2.54 -0.03
CA GLN A 75 -2.88 -2.29 0.04
C GLN A 75 -2.21 -2.96 1.24
N GLU A 76 -0.95 -3.35 1.04
CA GLU A 76 -0.04 -3.85 2.07
C GLU A 76 0.97 -2.76 2.43
N VAL A 77 0.70 -2.04 3.52
CA VAL A 77 1.43 -0.82 3.87
C VAL A 77 2.60 -1.13 4.79
N LEU A 78 3.81 -0.93 4.29
CA LEU A 78 5.02 -0.82 5.09
C LEU A 78 5.17 0.64 5.55
N GLN A 79 4.75 0.91 6.78
CA GLN A 79 4.83 2.22 7.40
C GLN A 79 6.13 2.39 8.17
N GLY A 80 6.81 3.50 7.94
CA GLY A 80 7.90 3.95 8.81
C GLY A 80 7.29 4.51 10.08
N ILE A 81 7.53 3.87 11.24
CA ILE A 81 7.02 4.39 12.51
C ILE A 81 7.81 5.67 12.86
N TYR A 82 7.07 6.75 13.07
CA TYR A 82 7.56 8.00 13.66
C TYR A 82 8.16 7.73 15.05
N GLY A 83 9.46 7.98 15.25
CA GLY A 83 10.09 7.91 16.58
C GLY A 83 11.22 6.88 16.76
N GLY A 84 11.70 6.22 15.70
CA GLY A 84 13.04 5.61 15.71
C GLY A 84 13.17 4.23 16.36
N THR A 85 12.17 3.35 16.21
CA THR A 85 12.28 1.95 16.65
C THR A 85 13.29 1.12 15.84
N GLY A 86 13.77 1.66 14.71
CA GLY A 86 14.66 0.94 13.78
C GLY A 86 13.95 -0.18 13.00
N LYS A 87 12.61 -0.19 13.03
CA LYS A 87 11.76 -1.18 12.36
C LYS A 87 10.65 -0.50 11.57
N TRP A 88 10.22 -1.17 10.51
CA TRP A 88 9.00 -0.86 9.78
C TRP A 88 7.82 -1.60 10.40
N TRP A 89 6.62 -1.07 10.21
CA TRP A 89 5.36 -1.72 10.54
C TRP A 89 4.62 -2.09 9.26
N MET A 90 4.46 -3.38 8.99
CA MET A 90 3.69 -3.87 7.84
C MET A 90 2.25 -4.15 8.28
N GLN A 91 1.26 -3.57 7.60
CA GLN A 91 -0.16 -3.84 7.84
C GLN A 91 -0.93 -3.87 6.52
N THR A 92 -1.80 -4.88 6.36
CA THR A 92 -2.73 -4.91 5.24
C THR A 92 -3.98 -4.10 5.54
N MET A 93 -4.49 -3.36 4.56
CA MET A 93 -5.71 -2.57 4.71
C MET A 93 -6.44 -2.33 3.40
N TRP A 94 -7.75 -2.14 3.52
CA TRP A 94 -8.53 -1.34 2.57
C TRP A 94 -8.54 0.09 3.08
N CYS A 95 -7.98 1.04 2.32
CA CYS A 95 -7.80 2.41 2.78
C CYS A 95 -9.09 3.24 2.76
N CYS A 96 -8.90 4.49 3.19
CA CYS A 96 -9.71 5.64 2.84
C CYS A 96 -11.00 5.72 3.68
N SER A 97 -12.10 6.27 3.15
CA SER A 97 -13.24 6.71 3.98
C SER A 97 -13.95 5.60 4.80
N ASN A 98 -13.77 4.32 4.44
CA ASN A 98 -14.32 3.17 5.17
C ASN A 98 -13.24 2.11 5.38
N SER A 99 -12.18 2.46 6.11
CA SER A 99 -10.99 1.60 6.19
C SER A 99 -11.25 0.28 6.92
N GLN A 100 -10.76 -0.83 6.38
CA GLN A 100 -10.63 -2.11 7.06
C GLN A 100 -9.13 -2.39 7.23
N ARG A 101 -8.72 -2.95 8.38
CA ARG A 101 -7.31 -3.19 8.69
C ARG A 101 -7.14 -4.62 9.21
N GLY A 102 -6.11 -5.30 8.73
CA GLY A 102 -5.65 -6.57 9.28
C GLY A 102 -4.61 -6.39 10.38
N ASP A 103 -4.08 -7.51 10.83
CA ASP A 103 -2.99 -7.56 11.80
C ASP A 103 -1.68 -7.03 11.22
N GLY A 104 -0.83 -6.48 12.08
CA GLY A 104 0.46 -5.93 11.67
C GLY A 104 1.67 -6.73 12.14
N ILE A 105 2.80 -6.56 11.43
CA ILE A 105 4.06 -7.27 11.67
C ILE A 105 5.20 -6.25 11.71
N ASP A 106 6.09 -6.40 12.69
CA ASP A 106 7.38 -5.73 12.73
C ASP A 106 8.32 -6.26 11.63
N VAL A 107 8.86 -5.37 10.80
CA VAL A 107 9.78 -5.74 9.72
C VAL A 107 11.11 -5.01 9.88
N LEU A 108 12.21 -5.77 9.87
CA LEU A 108 13.55 -5.19 9.90
C LEU A 108 14.00 -4.76 8.49
N PRO A 109 14.77 -3.67 8.38
CA PRO A 109 15.45 -3.32 7.13
C PRO A 109 16.21 -4.51 6.52
N GLY A 110 16.15 -4.62 5.19
CA GLY A 110 16.75 -5.70 4.41
C GLY A 110 15.93 -7.00 4.37
N ASN A 111 14.88 -7.14 5.18
CA ASN A 111 13.98 -8.29 5.07
C ASN A 111 13.19 -8.25 3.75
N LYS A 112 12.94 -9.44 3.22
CA LYS A 112 12.03 -9.66 2.09
C LYS A 112 10.63 -9.87 2.63
N ILE A 113 9.68 -9.15 2.06
CA ILE A 113 8.26 -9.22 2.38
C ILE A 113 7.57 -9.80 1.15
N ALA A 114 7.14 -11.06 1.23
CA ALA A 114 6.34 -11.67 0.18
C ALA A 114 4.86 -11.31 0.39
N ILE A 115 4.23 -10.79 -0.65
CA ILE A 115 2.85 -10.32 -0.67
C ILE A 115 2.12 -11.09 -1.76
N SER A 116 0.95 -11.64 -1.43
CA SER A 116 0.10 -12.37 -2.37
C SER A 116 -1.36 -12.01 -2.15
N ASN A 117 -1.94 -11.32 -3.13
CA ASN A 117 -3.36 -10.99 -3.18
C ASN A 117 -4.07 -11.87 -4.20
N THR A 118 -5.21 -12.47 -3.83
CA THR A 118 -5.98 -13.34 -4.72
C THR A 118 -7.48 -13.14 -4.49
N LEU A 119 -8.23 -12.94 -5.58
CA LEU A 119 -9.68 -12.97 -5.54
C LEU A 119 -10.14 -14.41 -5.27
N SER A 120 -10.95 -14.61 -4.24
CA SER A 120 -11.47 -15.93 -3.88
C SER A 120 -12.30 -16.53 -5.02
N GLY A 121 -12.36 -17.86 -5.11
CA GLY A 121 -13.07 -18.56 -6.19
C GLY A 121 -14.58 -18.29 -6.23
N ASP A 122 -15.18 -17.99 -5.09
CA ASP A 122 -16.57 -17.52 -4.97
C ASP A 122 -16.75 -16.02 -5.29
N ARG A 123 -15.64 -15.30 -5.50
CA ARG A 123 -15.54 -13.88 -5.80
C ARG A 123 -16.18 -12.98 -4.74
N VAL A 124 -16.24 -13.45 -3.51
CA VAL A 124 -16.75 -12.68 -2.36
C VAL A 124 -15.64 -11.86 -1.72
N ASN A 125 -14.43 -12.41 -1.63
CA ASN A 125 -13.33 -11.84 -0.86
C ASN A 125 -12.07 -11.66 -1.70
N TRP A 126 -11.28 -10.65 -1.33
CA TRP A 126 -9.86 -10.62 -1.62
C TRP A 126 -9.12 -11.23 -0.43
N LEU A 127 -8.36 -12.29 -0.71
CA LEU A 127 -7.48 -12.96 0.24
C LEU A 127 -6.09 -12.37 0.10
N THR A 128 -5.45 -12.05 1.21
CA THR A 128 -4.09 -11.53 1.26
C THR A 128 -3.24 -12.37 2.20
N ASN A 129 -2.03 -12.67 1.75
CA ASN A 129 -0.99 -13.27 2.57
C ASN A 129 0.24 -12.36 2.54
N VAL A 130 0.72 -11.98 3.72
CA VAL A 130 1.99 -11.27 3.90
C VAL A 130 2.91 -12.14 4.71
N THR A 131 4.10 -12.44 4.16
CA THR A 131 5.08 -13.32 4.80
C THR A 131 6.45 -12.64 4.90
N VAL A 132 7.03 -12.67 6.10
CA VAL A 132 8.36 -12.13 6.43
C VAL A 132 9.12 -13.17 7.24
N GLY A 133 10.10 -13.84 6.63
CA GLY A 133 10.80 -14.96 7.26
C GLY A 133 9.84 -16.09 7.60
N SER A 134 9.68 -16.40 8.90
CA SER A 134 8.73 -17.41 9.39
C SER A 134 7.39 -16.84 9.85
N ILE A 135 7.22 -15.51 9.82
CA ILE A 135 5.98 -14.84 10.23
C ILE A 135 5.08 -14.71 9.00
N SER A 136 3.80 -15.01 9.16
CA SER A 136 2.82 -14.92 8.08
C SER A 136 1.47 -14.45 8.62
N ASN A 137 0.90 -13.41 8.01
CA ASN A 137 -0.46 -12.94 8.27
C ASN A 137 -1.34 -13.30 7.08
N ASN A 138 -2.50 -13.91 7.37
CA ASN A 138 -3.50 -14.29 6.38
C ASN A 138 -4.79 -13.55 6.71
N GLU A 139 -5.26 -12.73 5.78
CA GLU A 139 -6.45 -11.90 5.99
C GLU A 139 -7.42 -12.06 4.82
N SER A 140 -8.69 -11.73 5.07
CA SER A 140 -9.76 -11.80 4.09
C SER A 140 -10.60 -10.53 4.17
N PHE A 141 -10.74 -9.85 3.03
CA PHE A 141 -11.50 -8.62 2.92
C PHE A 141 -12.68 -8.86 1.98
N ALA A 142 -13.89 -8.56 2.45
CA ALA A 142 -15.12 -8.68 1.66
C ALA A 142 -15.19 -7.56 0.61
N LEU A 143 -14.32 -7.66 -0.41
CA LEU A 143 -14.11 -6.68 -1.48
C LEU A 143 -14.29 -7.31 -2.86
N GLY A 144 -14.78 -8.55 -2.97
CA GLY A 144 -14.93 -9.22 -4.27
C GLY A 144 -15.91 -8.53 -5.22
N TYR A 145 -16.83 -7.73 -4.67
CA TYR A 145 -17.71 -6.84 -5.43
C TYR A 145 -16.99 -5.62 -6.05
N LYS A 146 -15.74 -5.36 -5.68
CA LYS A 146 -14.89 -4.30 -6.25
C LYS A 146 -14.15 -4.84 -7.47
N ALA A 147 -14.38 -4.20 -8.62
CA ALA A 147 -13.67 -4.49 -9.86
C ALA A 147 -12.27 -3.86 -9.83
N MET A 148 -11.32 -4.50 -9.15
CA MET A 148 -9.91 -4.09 -9.13
C MET A 148 -9.31 -4.21 -10.52
N ASN A 149 -8.95 -3.08 -11.14
CA ASN A 149 -8.40 -3.04 -12.50
C ASN A 149 -7.13 -2.18 -12.61
N GLN A 150 -6.60 -1.72 -11.47
CA GLN A 150 -5.33 -1.04 -11.38
C GLN A 150 -4.43 -1.74 -10.35
N ALA A 151 -3.17 -1.98 -10.70
CA ALA A 151 -2.13 -2.44 -9.79
C ALA A 151 -1.10 -1.33 -9.63
N ILE A 152 -0.73 -1.02 -8.40
CA ILE A 152 0.07 0.14 -8.03
C ILE A 152 1.26 -0.31 -7.18
N LEU A 153 2.43 0.28 -7.42
CA LEU A 153 3.58 0.24 -6.52
C LEU A 153 3.90 1.67 -6.12
N CYS A 154 3.84 1.98 -4.83
CA CYS A 154 3.85 3.36 -4.35
C CYS A 154 4.89 3.58 -3.24
N ILE A 155 5.48 4.77 -3.28
CA ILE A 155 6.15 5.44 -2.18
C ILE A 155 5.37 6.71 -1.89
N GLU A 156 4.77 6.77 -0.71
CA GLU A 156 4.04 7.92 -0.25
C GLU A 156 4.81 8.57 0.90
N VAL A 157 5.14 9.84 0.73
CA VAL A 157 5.80 10.65 1.77
C VAL A 157 4.85 11.76 2.18
N GLN A 158 4.61 11.89 3.48
CA GLN A 158 3.72 12.89 4.06
C GLN A 158 4.47 13.78 5.05
N GLN A 159 3.87 14.93 5.37
CA GLN A 159 4.33 15.81 6.46
C GLN A 159 5.79 16.26 6.31
N GLY A 160 6.25 16.46 5.07
CA GLY A 160 7.62 16.90 4.78
C GLY A 160 8.67 15.79 4.84
N ALA A 161 8.27 14.53 4.99
CA ALA A 161 9.15 13.38 4.78
C ALA A 161 9.75 13.40 3.36
N ALA A 162 10.96 12.86 3.24
CA ALA A 162 11.67 12.76 1.97
C ALA A 162 11.93 11.31 1.61
N TRP A 163 11.98 11.02 0.31
CA TRP A 163 12.49 9.75 -0.18
C TRP A 163 14.02 9.76 -0.14
N ASP A 164 14.60 9.41 1.01
CA ASP A 164 16.04 9.43 1.26
C ASP A 164 16.61 8.06 1.70
N PHE A 165 15.76 7.05 1.84
CA PHE A 165 16.09 5.67 2.21
C PHE A 165 16.76 4.85 1.10
N GLY A 166 17.02 5.46 -0.06
CA GLY A 166 17.58 4.80 -1.23
C GLY A 166 16.53 4.08 -2.09
N PRO A 167 16.94 3.23 -3.02
CA PRO A 167 16.02 2.60 -3.96
C PRO A 167 15.07 1.61 -3.26
N LEU A 168 13.81 1.60 -3.70
CA LEU A 168 12.84 0.57 -3.33
C LEU A 168 12.78 -0.50 -4.42
N THR A 169 13.02 -1.76 -4.02
CA THR A 169 13.06 -2.89 -4.95
C THR A 169 11.85 -3.79 -4.75
N TRP A 170 11.20 -4.09 -5.87
CA TRP A 170 10.14 -5.07 -6.02
C TRP A 170 10.64 -6.21 -6.91
N GLU A 171 10.47 -7.45 -6.47
CA GLU A 171 10.87 -8.66 -7.20
C GLU A 171 9.68 -9.58 -7.37
N ASN A 172 9.74 -10.45 -8.38
CA ASN A 172 8.73 -11.48 -8.64
C ASN A 172 7.31 -10.89 -8.69
N VAL A 173 7.15 -9.76 -9.39
CA VAL A 173 5.84 -9.13 -9.54
C VAL A 173 5.01 -9.96 -10.50
N VAL A 174 3.86 -10.47 -10.03
CA VAL A 174 2.95 -11.29 -10.81
C VAL A 174 1.57 -10.67 -10.78
N MET A 175 1.02 -10.39 -11.95
CA MET A 175 -0.34 -9.90 -12.11
C MET A 175 -1.13 -10.88 -12.99
N VAL A 176 -2.26 -11.38 -12.49
CA VAL A 176 -3.16 -12.22 -13.30
C VAL A 176 -4.43 -11.45 -13.55
N VAL A 177 -4.84 -11.34 -14.81
CA VAL A 177 -6.01 -10.60 -15.25
C VAL A 177 -6.97 -11.54 -15.96
N ASN A 178 -8.28 -11.36 -15.73
CA ASN A 178 -9.32 -12.07 -16.44
C ASN A 178 -9.55 -11.49 -17.85
N ALA A 179 -8.54 -11.64 -18.71
CA ALA A 179 -8.54 -11.18 -20.09
C ALA A 179 -7.57 -12.00 -20.94
N THR A 180 -7.77 -11.97 -22.25
CA THR A 180 -6.81 -12.44 -23.25
C THR A 180 -5.87 -11.34 -23.76
N ASP A 181 -6.22 -10.08 -23.50
CA ASP A 181 -5.35 -8.95 -23.79
C ASP A 181 -4.15 -8.91 -22.83
N HIS A 182 -2.98 -8.65 -23.38
CA HIS A 182 -1.71 -8.54 -22.66
C HIS A 182 -1.03 -7.19 -22.87
N ALA A 183 -1.67 -6.24 -23.56
CA ALA A 183 -1.11 -4.91 -23.80
C ALA A 183 -0.74 -4.23 -22.48
N PHE A 184 -1.58 -4.35 -21.44
CA PHE A 184 -1.31 -3.83 -20.10
C PHE A 184 0.04 -4.29 -19.52
N CYS A 185 0.50 -5.49 -19.89
CA CYS A 185 1.73 -6.06 -19.38
C CYS A 185 2.96 -5.60 -20.16
N LEU A 186 2.83 -5.41 -21.48
CA LEU A 186 3.97 -5.19 -22.37
C LEU A 186 4.34 -3.71 -22.56
N ILE A 187 3.48 -2.80 -22.12
CA ILE A 187 3.79 -1.37 -22.05
C ILE A 187 4.46 -1.03 -20.71
N GLU A 188 5.20 0.08 -20.70
CA GLU A 188 5.72 0.65 -19.46
C GLU A 188 4.57 1.02 -18.51
N PRO A 189 4.72 0.84 -17.19
CA PRO A 189 3.74 1.37 -16.25
C PRO A 189 3.64 2.87 -16.39
N GLU A 190 2.46 3.41 -16.07
CA GLU A 190 2.31 4.83 -15.87
C GLU A 190 3.19 5.28 -14.71
N ASN A 191 4.05 6.26 -14.95
CA ASN A 191 4.83 6.95 -13.94
C ASN A 191 4.09 8.22 -13.52
N TRP A 192 3.46 8.20 -12.36
CA TRP A 192 2.58 9.30 -11.95
C TRP A 192 3.34 10.62 -11.85
N ASN A 193 2.85 11.63 -12.57
CA ASN A 193 3.46 12.96 -12.70
C ASN A 193 4.94 12.93 -13.10
N ASP A 194 5.41 11.83 -13.70
CA ASP A 194 6.82 11.60 -14.05
C ASP A 194 7.79 11.80 -12.87
N LEU A 195 7.33 11.57 -11.63
CA LEU A 195 8.10 11.87 -10.41
C LEU A 195 9.12 10.80 -10.04
N THR A 196 9.07 9.61 -10.66
CA THR A 196 9.91 8.46 -10.29
C THR A 196 10.94 8.17 -11.37
N ILE A 197 12.22 8.15 -11.03
CA ILE A 197 13.21 7.45 -11.85
C ILE A 197 13.17 5.99 -11.47
N TYR A 198 12.93 5.10 -12.44
CA TYR A 198 12.83 3.68 -12.21
C TYR A 198 13.50 2.87 -13.31
N SER A 199 13.85 1.63 -12.98
CA SER A 199 14.25 0.61 -13.94
C SER A 199 13.40 -0.65 -13.74
N MET A 200 13.18 -1.38 -14.83
CA MET A 200 12.31 -2.55 -14.86
C MET A 200 12.84 -3.59 -15.84
N THR A 201 12.86 -4.86 -15.41
CA THR A 201 13.13 -5.98 -16.33
C THR A 201 12.00 -6.12 -17.35
N LYS A 202 12.33 -6.54 -18.57
CA LYS A 202 11.30 -6.72 -19.61
C LYS A 202 10.16 -7.65 -19.13
N PRO A 203 8.90 -7.18 -19.12
CA PRO A 203 7.75 -7.98 -18.73
C PRO A 203 7.55 -9.17 -19.66
N LYS A 204 6.98 -10.26 -19.13
CA LYS A 204 6.55 -11.44 -19.89
C LYS A 204 5.06 -11.65 -19.67
N ALA A 205 4.32 -11.88 -20.76
CA ALA A 205 2.90 -12.19 -20.71
C ALA A 205 2.63 -13.60 -21.25
N VAL A 206 1.79 -14.35 -20.56
CA VAL A 206 1.30 -15.66 -20.99
C VAL A 206 -0.21 -15.70 -20.81
N THR A 207 -0.93 -16.00 -21.89
CA THR A 207 -2.39 -16.17 -21.86
C THR A 207 -2.74 -17.65 -21.90
N LYS A 208 -3.56 -18.11 -20.95
CA LYS A 208 -4.06 -19.47 -20.87
C LYS A 208 -5.46 -19.48 -20.25
N ASP A 209 -6.38 -20.25 -20.83
CA ASP A 209 -7.73 -20.45 -20.31
C ASP A 209 -8.51 -19.14 -20.02
N GLY A 210 -8.31 -18.12 -20.87
CA GLY A 210 -8.95 -16.80 -20.71
C GLY A 210 -8.30 -15.87 -19.68
N LEU A 211 -7.24 -16.31 -19.01
CA LEU A 211 -6.45 -15.51 -18.08
C LEU A 211 -5.12 -15.10 -18.71
N THR A 212 -4.69 -13.88 -18.47
CA THR A 212 -3.35 -13.40 -18.84
C THR A 212 -2.54 -13.16 -17.58
N THR A 213 -1.41 -13.86 -17.49
CA THR A 213 -0.42 -13.68 -16.44
C THR A 213 0.71 -12.80 -16.96
N CYS A 214 0.90 -11.66 -16.32
CA CYS A 214 2.06 -10.80 -16.48
C CYS A 214 3.08 -11.09 -15.38
N THR A 215 4.34 -11.29 -15.74
CA THR A 215 5.44 -11.44 -14.78
C THR A 215 6.54 -10.42 -15.07
N ILE A 216 7.00 -9.76 -14.01
CA ILE A 216 8.12 -8.82 -14.04
C ILE A 216 9.11 -9.28 -12.98
N ASP A 217 10.31 -9.67 -13.41
CA ASP A 217 11.29 -10.29 -12.53
C ASP A 217 11.78 -9.28 -11.48
N LYS A 218 12.00 -8.01 -11.87
CA LYS A 218 12.45 -6.95 -10.98
C LYS A 218 12.04 -5.55 -11.44
N ILE A 219 11.62 -4.73 -10.50
CA ILE A 219 11.41 -3.29 -10.62
C ILE A 219 12.21 -2.59 -9.51
N VAL A 220 12.92 -1.53 -9.86
CA VAL A 220 13.62 -0.67 -8.91
C VAL A 220 13.10 0.74 -9.09
N MET A 221 12.40 1.26 -8.09
CA MET A 221 12.14 2.69 -7.97
C MET A 221 13.40 3.29 -7.36
N GLU A 222 14.15 4.07 -8.15
CA GLU A 222 15.54 4.41 -7.85
C GLU A 222 15.66 5.65 -6.98
N ARG A 223 14.92 6.71 -7.35
CA ARG A 223 14.92 8.03 -6.71
C ARG A 223 13.81 8.92 -7.29
N PRO A 224 13.52 10.07 -6.65
CA PRO A 224 12.76 11.15 -7.28
C PRO A 224 13.40 11.63 -8.60
N ALA A 225 12.55 12.07 -9.54
CA ALA A 225 12.92 12.65 -10.83
C ALA A 225 13.58 14.03 -10.71
#